data_AF-A0A955BQ70-F1
#
_entry.id   AF-A0A955BQ70-F1
#
_cell.length_a   1.000
_cell.length_b   1.000
_cell.length_c   1.000
_cell.angle_alpha   90.00
_cell.angle_beta   90.00
_cell.angle_gamma   90.00
#
_symmetry.space_group_name_H-M   'P 1'
#
loop_
_entity.id
_entity.type
_entity.pdbx_description
1 polymer ?
#
loop_
_entity_poly.entity_id
_entity_poly.type
_entity_poly.pdbx_seq_one_letter_code
_entity_poly.pdbx_strand_id
1 'polypeptide(L)'
;WLHDVLEDTGLTAEDLISRGVPEEVVAVVVTLTKRREERFEQYIERVSRCERATTVKIADILANLSDNPGRKQIVKFAKALLLLCRE
;
A
#
# COMPACT_ATOMS: atom_id res chain seq x y z
N TRP A 1 -3.11 -3.17 9.44
CA TRP A 1 -3.77 -2.20 10.33
C TRP A 1 -3.42 -0.75 9.96
N LEU A 2 -2.15 -0.31 9.94
CA LEU A 2 -1.83 1.09 9.59
C LEU A 2 -1.77 1.42 8.08
N HIS A 3 -1.70 0.44 7.18
CA HIS A 3 -1.36 0.70 5.78
C HIS A 3 -2.37 1.58 5.03
N ASP A 4 -3.65 1.57 5.44
CA ASP A 4 -4.71 2.40 4.86
C ASP A 4 -5.06 3.63 5.73
N VAL A 5 -4.38 3.86 6.86
CA VAL A 5 -4.82 4.87 7.84
C VAL A 5 -4.88 6.29 7.25
N LEU A 6 -3.98 6.63 6.32
CA LEU A 6 -3.96 7.94 5.66
C LEU A 6 -5.00 8.04 4.53
N GLU A 7 -5.54 6.91 4.05
CA GLU A 7 -6.60 6.86 3.04
C GLU A 7 -7.99 6.85 3.69
N ASP A 8 -8.15 6.09 4.77
CA ASP A 8 -9.43 5.83 5.43
C ASP A 8 -9.79 6.88 6.50
N THR A 9 -8.84 7.71 6.89
CA THR A 9 -9.02 8.71 7.94
C THR A 9 -8.55 10.10 7.51
N GLY A 10 -8.89 11.12 8.30
CA GLY A 10 -8.38 12.48 8.11
C GLY A 10 -6.99 12.72 8.73
N LEU A 11 -6.28 11.67 9.15
CA LEU A 11 -5.00 11.80 9.82
C LEU A 11 -3.87 12.06 8.81
N THR A 12 -2.88 12.84 9.24
CA THR A 12 -1.66 13.11 8.47
C THR A 12 -0.48 12.26 8.95
N ALA A 13 0.63 12.28 8.18
CA ALA A 13 1.87 11.65 8.62
C ALA A 13 2.39 12.30 9.92
N GLU A 14 2.27 13.62 10.04
CA GLU A 14 2.65 14.39 11.23
C GLU A 14 1.80 14.01 12.45
N ASP A 15 0.50 13.72 12.26
CA ASP A 15 -0.36 13.23 13.33
C ASP A 15 0.09 11.86 13.84
N LEU A 16 0.56 10.98 12.95
CA LEU A 16 1.08 9.66 13.34
C LEU A 16 2.38 9.79 14.14
N ILE A 17 3.31 10.62 13.68
CA ILE A 17 4.57 10.90 14.38
C ILE A 17 4.28 11.50 15.76
N SER A 18 3.37 12.48 15.85
CA SER A 18 2.98 13.13 17.11
C SER A 18 2.34 12.17 18.11
N ARG A 19 1.75 11.07 17.64
CA ARG A 19 1.19 9.99 18.47
C ARG A 19 2.20 8.90 18.83
N GLY A 20 3.48 9.09 18.49
CA GLY A 20 4.57 8.17 18.82
C GLY A 20 4.75 7.02 17.84
N VAL A 21 4.19 7.09 16.63
CA VAL A 21 4.51 6.12 15.57
C VAL A 21 5.94 6.41 15.08
N PRO A 22 6.84 5.43 15.04
CA PRO A 22 8.21 5.64 14.56
C PRO A 22 8.24 6.18 13.13
N GLU A 23 9.13 7.15 12.86
CA GLU A 23 9.22 7.81 11.56
C GLU A 23 9.44 6.83 10.41
N GLU A 24 10.24 5.77 10.63
CA GLU A 24 10.49 4.74 9.63
C GLU A 24 9.24 3.90 9.31
N VAL A 25 8.31 3.78 10.26
CA VAL A 25 7.01 3.14 10.04
C VAL A 25 6.09 4.08 9.27
N VAL A 26 6.06 5.37 9.66
CA VAL A 26 5.27 6.40 8.97
C VAL A 26 5.72 6.54 7.51
N ALA A 27 7.02 6.48 7.23
CA ALA A 27 7.55 6.50 5.86
C ALA A 27 7.04 5.32 5.01
N VAL A 28 6.89 4.13 5.59
CA VAL A 28 6.29 2.97 4.92
C VAL A 28 4.79 3.19 4.67
N VAL A 29 4.06 3.72 5.65
CA VAL A 29 2.63 4.03 5.51
C VAL A 29 2.40 5.07 4.41
N VAL A 30 3.18 6.16 4.38
CA VAL A 30 3.16 7.16 3.31
C VAL A 30 3.46 6.53 1.96
N THR A 31 4.39 5.58 1.90
CA THR A 31 4.68 4.84 0.67
C THR A 31 3.48 4.01 0.22
N LEU A 32 2.78 3.37 1.14
CA LEU A 32 1.59 2.56 0.89
C LEU A 32 0.35 3.40 0.57
N THR A 33 0.36 4.70 0.85
CA THR A 33 -0.74 5.61 0.55
C THR A 33 -0.69 6.05 -0.92
N LYS A 34 -1.76 5.80 -1.66
CA LYS A 34 -1.93 6.23 -3.04
C LYS A 34 -2.25 7.72 -3.11
N ARG A 35 -1.58 8.46 -3.98
CA ARG A 35 -1.86 9.88 -4.19
C ARG A 35 -3.09 10.06 -5.08
N ARG A 36 -3.90 11.11 -4.84
CA ARG A 36 -5.16 11.37 -5.56
C ARG A 36 -5.04 11.32 -7.09
N GLU A 37 -3.97 11.87 -7.63
CA GLU A 37 -3.74 11.99 -9.09
C GLU A 37 -2.81 10.91 -9.66
N GLU A 38 -2.35 9.98 -8.82
CA GLU A 38 -1.41 8.94 -9.22
C GLU A 38 -2.15 7.79 -9.91
N ARG A 39 -1.67 7.41 -11.11
CA ARG A 39 -2.17 6.21 -11.79
C ARG A 39 -1.79 4.97 -10.99
N PHE A 40 -2.63 3.94 -11.06
CA PHE A 40 -2.42 2.72 -10.28
C PHE A 40 -1.04 2.09 -10.52
N GLU A 41 -0.58 2.05 -11.77
CA GLU A 41 0.72 1.50 -12.14
C GLU A 41 1.88 2.32 -11.57
N GLN A 42 1.74 3.66 -11.52
CA GLN A 42 2.74 4.55 -10.91
C GLN A 42 2.82 4.34 -9.40
N TYR A 43 1.67 4.16 -8.75
CA TYR A 43 1.59 3.82 -7.33
C TYR A 43 2.29 2.50 -7.03
N ILE A 44 2.00 1.43 -7.78
CA ILE A 44 2.62 0.12 -7.56
C ILE A 44 4.13 0.16 -7.84
N GLU A 45 4.57 0.86 -8.89
CA GLU A 45 5.99 1.09 -9.21
C GLU A 45 6.73 1.88 -8.12
N ARG A 46 6.04 2.80 -7.43
CA ARG A 46 6.63 3.52 -6.30
C ARG A 46 6.73 2.62 -5.06
N VAL A 47 5.71 1.81 -4.82
CA VAL A 47 5.72 0.83 -3.72
C VAL A 47 6.83 -0.21 -3.91
N SER A 48 7.04 -0.71 -5.15
CA SER A 48 8.06 -1.73 -5.44
C SER A 48 9.49 -1.32 -5.06
N ARG A 49 9.78 -0.01 -5.04
CA ARG A 49 11.08 0.57 -4.69
C ARG A 49 11.37 0.60 -3.19
N CYS A 50 10.42 0.20 -2.35
CA CYS A 50 10.58 0.13 -0.90
C CYS A 50 10.27 -1.29 -0.42
N GLU A 51 11.29 -2.07 -0.08
CA GLU A 51 11.17 -3.49 0.30
C GLU A 51 10.11 -3.75 1.38
N ARG A 52 10.10 -2.91 2.43
CA ARG A 52 9.12 -3.01 3.52
C ARG A 52 7.69 -2.73 3.03
N ALA A 53 7.51 -1.72 2.18
CA ALA A 53 6.19 -1.41 1.59
C ALA A 53 5.74 -2.51 0.62
N THR A 54 6.65 -3.03 -0.22
CA THR A 54 6.40 -4.18 -1.10
C THR A 54 5.89 -5.38 -0.31
N THR A 55 6.57 -5.74 0.77
CA THR A 55 6.18 -6.86 1.64
C THR A 55 4.76 -6.67 2.20
N VAL A 56 4.48 -5.48 2.74
CA VAL A 56 3.15 -5.17 3.28
C VAL A 56 2.09 -5.17 2.18
N LYS A 57 2.39 -4.62 1.00
CA LYS A 57 1.42 -4.55 -0.10
C LYS A 57 1.09 -5.91 -0.68
N ILE A 58 2.06 -6.81 -0.78
CA ILE A 58 1.82 -8.21 -1.17
C ILE A 58 0.90 -8.88 -0.15
N ALA A 59 1.18 -8.74 1.15
CA ALA A 59 0.35 -9.32 2.20
C ALA A 59 -1.10 -8.79 2.16
N ASP A 60 -1.28 -7.47 1.99
CA ASP A 60 -2.58 -6.81 1.80
C ASP A 60 -3.33 -7.37 0.58
N ILE A 61 -2.65 -7.49 -0.57
CA ILE A 61 -3.24 -8.06 -1.78
C ILE A 61 -3.68 -9.52 -1.56
N LEU A 62 -2.85 -10.34 -0.92
CA LEU A 62 -3.17 -11.74 -0.67
C LEU A 62 -4.35 -11.89 0.28
N ALA A 63 -4.45 -11.05 1.32
CA ALA A 63 -5.60 -11.00 2.20
C ALA A 63 -6.88 -10.65 1.43
N ASN A 64 -6.84 -9.59 0.60
CA ASN A 64 -7.97 -9.18 -0.24
C ASN A 64 -8.37 -10.24 -1.28
N LEU A 65 -7.42 -11.04 -1.78
CA LEU A 65 -7.70 -12.13 -2.71
C LEU A 65 -8.34 -13.35 -2.01
N SER A 66 -8.12 -13.51 -0.71
CA SER A 66 -8.74 -14.58 0.08
C SER A 66 -10.19 -14.27 0.50
N ASP A 67 -10.59 -13.00 0.44
CA ASP A 67 -11.92 -12.53 0.86
C ASP A 67 -12.88 -12.33 -0.33
N ASN A 68 -13.26 -13.45 -0.97
CA ASN A 68 -14.27 -13.51 -2.04
C ASN A 68 -14.16 -12.38 -3.11
N PRO A 69 -13.01 -12.22 -3.80
CA PRO A 69 -12.77 -11.09 -4.69
C PRO A 69 -13.60 -11.20 -5.99
N GLY A 70 -14.09 -10.06 -6.46
CA GLY A 70 -14.68 -9.97 -7.79
C GLY A 70 -13.64 -10.07 -8.91
N ARG A 71 -14.07 -10.43 -10.13
CA ARG A 71 -13.19 -10.57 -11.30
C ARG A 71 -12.31 -9.33 -11.58
N LYS A 72 -12.84 -8.12 -11.36
CA LYS A 72 -12.09 -6.87 -11.52
C LYS A 72 -10.96 -6.74 -10.49
N GLN A 73 -11.21 -7.12 -9.24
CA GLN A 73 -10.20 -7.11 -8.18
C GLN A 73 -9.10 -8.14 -8.48
N ILE A 74 -9.48 -9.35 -8.89
CA ILE A 74 -8.53 -10.40 -9.29
C ILE A 74 -7.56 -9.88 -10.37
N VAL A 75 -8.09 -9.28 -11.44
CA VAL A 75 -7.26 -8.74 -12.53
C VAL A 75 -6.38 -7.58 -12.06
N LYS A 76 -6.91 -6.67 -11.24
CA LYS A 76 -6.15 -5.54 -10.68
C LYS A 76 -4.98 -6.04 -9.81
N PHE A 77 -5.24 -6.99 -8.93
CA PHE A 77 -4.26 -7.53 -8.00
C PHE A 77 -3.21 -8.40 -8.70
N ALA A 78 -3.59 -9.21 -9.69
CA ALA A 78 -2.64 -9.96 -10.50
C ALA A 78 -1.62 -9.04 -11.20
N LYS A 79 -2.07 -7.91 -11.77
CA LYS A 79 -1.17 -6.90 -12.37
C LYS A 79 -0.21 -6.31 -11.35
N ALA A 80 -0.69 -6.03 -10.13
CA ALA A 80 0.15 -5.50 -9.07
C ALA A 80 1.21 -6.51 -8.62
N LEU A 81 0.84 -7.78 -8.41
CA LEU A 81 1.78 -8.83 -8.02
C LEU A 81 2.87 -9.05 -9.09
N LEU A 82 2.51 -9.00 -10.39
CA LEU A 82 3.48 -9.07 -11.49
C LEU A 82 4.48 -7.90 -11.53
N LEU A 83 4.19 -6.79 -10.87
CA LEU A 83 5.10 -5.66 -10.73
C LEU A 83 5.92 -5.75 -9.44
N LEU A 84 5.28 -6.14 -8.33
CA LEU A 84 5.88 -6.20 -7.00
C LEU A 84 6.85 -7.37 -6.82
N CYS A 85 6.64 -8.48 -7.55
CA CYS A 85 7.46 -9.70 -7.44
C CYS A 85 8.52 -9.82 -8.56
N ARG A 86 8.89 -8.71 -9.22
CA ARG A 86 9.95 -8.73 -10.23
C ARG A 86 11.31 -8.85 -9.53
N GLU A 87 12.16 -9.73 -10.05
CA GLU A 87 13.57 -9.87 -9.66
C GLU A 87 14.40 -8.66 -10.11
#